data_AF-J7U1Y1-F1
#
_entry.id   AF-J7U1Y1-F1
#
_cell.length_a   1.000
_cell.length_b   1.000
_cell.length_c   1.000
_cell.angle_alpha   90.00
_cell.angle_beta   90.00
_cell.angle_gamma   90.00
#
_symmetry.space_group_name_H-M   'P 1'
#
loop_
_entity.id
_entity.type
_entity.pdbx_description
1 polymer ?
#
loop_
_entity_poly.entity_id
_entity_poly.type
_entity_poly.pdbx_seq_one_letter_code
_entity_poly.pdbx_strand_id
1 'polypeptide(L)'
;MKTNADNKQVRLGTQIALALTMGTAFVPTTVYAAPITASQTYTADVTVADDVNIADGTITVEGVDDDTSSQHANRTAILKGNVKIKNLSGNILAALSHGDGTQDWTGILTINPNRTSKVELRGDILVGRPNNTSERGGYVNLYLKGAESYFAGGIADLDGKALHQRGGVRLELSDGATWYPKEGVDSYTLFNPNDPLEDFGQTSTDGGASWTEDQSKPIGFHLSANSGVIDMAFATPNEKCTIKPVGERTLTFNNTKSALSGATFRISTNLTENKADKITLNGVTGAGNQYHLQIGFDPKMNDPANKTNYVIEAAAAGGVPVLDSENTSDTAAASEYTTRKAVAAGLLQKVFKVKPTLVEATESGRKIVRVTKITISDTAPTPQPQPQAA
;
A
#
# COMPACT_ATOMS: atom_id res chain seq x y z
N MET A 1 -33.15 -2.87 -19.63
CA MET A 1 -31.89 -3.61 -19.38
C MET A 1 -32.22 -4.78 -18.48
N LYS A 2 -31.94 -6.03 -18.90
CA LYS A 2 -32.05 -7.18 -17.99
C LYS A 2 -30.94 -7.08 -16.96
N THR A 3 -31.26 -7.31 -15.69
CA THR A 3 -30.27 -7.24 -14.62
C THR A 3 -29.32 -8.44 -14.74
N ASN A 4 -28.09 -8.32 -14.23
CA ASN A 4 -27.15 -9.44 -14.21
C ASN A 4 -27.68 -10.66 -13.41
N ALA A 5 -28.66 -10.45 -12.52
CA ALA A 5 -29.38 -11.52 -11.84
C ALA A 5 -30.25 -12.34 -12.80
N ASP A 6 -30.94 -11.70 -13.75
CA ASP A 6 -31.77 -12.37 -14.75
C ASP A 6 -30.92 -13.25 -15.69
N ASN A 7 -29.70 -12.79 -16.03
CA ASN A 7 -28.75 -13.57 -16.82
C ASN A 7 -28.18 -14.78 -16.05
N LYS A 8 -28.03 -14.68 -14.72
CA LYS A 8 -27.60 -15.80 -13.86
C LYS A 8 -28.65 -16.91 -13.82
N GLN A 9 -29.93 -16.56 -13.67
CA GLN A 9 -31.01 -17.54 -13.58
C GLN A 9 -31.19 -18.32 -14.90
N VAL A 10 -31.07 -17.62 -16.04
CA VAL A 10 -31.15 -18.25 -17.37
C VAL A 10 -29.96 -19.17 -17.66
N ARG A 11 -28.73 -18.79 -17.26
CA ARG A 11 -27.53 -19.63 -17.43
C ARG A 11 -27.50 -20.86 -16.52
N LEU A 12 -27.93 -20.74 -15.26
CA LEU A 12 -28.06 -21.90 -14.37
C LEU A 12 -29.14 -22.87 -14.90
N GLY A 13 -30.29 -22.35 -15.36
CA GLY A 13 -31.37 -23.17 -15.89
C GLY A 13 -30.95 -23.96 -17.14
N THR A 14 -30.17 -23.36 -18.04
CA THR A 14 -29.67 -24.04 -19.25
C THR A 14 -28.59 -25.08 -18.96
N GLN A 15 -27.72 -24.86 -17.98
CA GLN A 15 -26.71 -25.85 -17.59
C GLN A 15 -27.32 -27.05 -16.85
N ILE A 16 -28.33 -26.83 -15.99
CA ILE A 16 -29.05 -27.91 -15.30
C ILE A 16 -29.84 -28.77 -16.29
N ALA A 17 -30.52 -28.14 -17.27
CA ALA A 17 -31.26 -28.87 -18.30
C ALA A 17 -30.33 -29.72 -19.19
N LEU A 18 -29.14 -29.22 -19.53
CA LEU A 18 -28.16 -29.96 -20.34
C LEU A 18 -27.55 -31.13 -19.54
N ALA A 19 -27.29 -30.96 -18.24
CA ALA A 19 -26.76 -32.01 -17.37
C ALA A 19 -27.79 -33.14 -17.11
N LEU A 20 -29.08 -32.81 -16.95
CA LEU A 20 -30.14 -33.83 -16.81
C LEU A 20 -30.29 -34.68 -18.08
N THR A 21 -30.02 -34.10 -19.25
CA THR A 21 -30.15 -34.78 -20.55
C THR A 21 -28.96 -35.69 -20.84
N MET A 22 -27.79 -35.46 -20.23
CA MET A 22 -26.54 -36.17 -20.52
C MET A 22 -26.05 -37.14 -19.43
N GLY A 23 -26.78 -37.30 -18.32
CA GLY A 23 -26.49 -38.33 -17.31
C GLY A 23 -25.13 -38.22 -16.61
N THR A 24 -24.49 -37.05 -16.64
CA THR A 24 -23.19 -36.81 -15.99
C THR A 24 -23.36 -36.12 -14.64
N ALA A 25 -22.72 -36.66 -13.60
CA ALA A 25 -22.60 -36.02 -12.30
C ALA A 25 -21.65 -34.81 -12.41
N PHE A 26 -22.20 -33.62 -12.67
CA PHE A 26 -21.42 -32.38 -12.59
C PHE A 26 -21.34 -31.93 -11.12
N VAL A 27 -20.12 -31.89 -10.59
CA VAL A 27 -19.81 -31.03 -9.44
C VAL A 27 -20.05 -29.59 -9.90
N PRO A 28 -20.85 -28.76 -9.21
CA PRO A 28 -21.05 -27.38 -9.62
C PRO A 28 -19.71 -26.64 -9.53
N THR A 29 -19.02 -26.50 -10.66
CA THR A 29 -17.95 -25.52 -10.78
C THR A 29 -18.63 -24.17 -10.74
N THR A 30 -18.47 -23.44 -9.64
CA THR A 30 -18.75 -22.00 -9.60
C THR A 30 -17.99 -21.35 -10.75
N VAL A 31 -18.71 -21.00 -11.82
CA VAL A 31 -18.18 -20.19 -12.90
C VAL A 31 -17.96 -18.81 -12.29
N TYR A 32 -16.73 -18.54 -11.86
CA TYR A 32 -16.31 -17.18 -11.49
C TYR A 32 -16.61 -16.27 -12.69
N ALA A 33 -17.25 -15.13 -12.41
CA ALA A 33 -17.47 -14.13 -13.45
C ALA A 33 -16.12 -13.72 -14.04
N ALA A 34 -16.10 -13.39 -15.33
CA ALA A 34 -14.91 -12.84 -15.94
C ALA A 34 -14.48 -11.56 -15.19
N PRO A 35 -13.18 -11.34 -14.98
CA PRO A 35 -12.72 -10.17 -14.26
C PRO A 35 -13.09 -8.89 -15.03
N ILE A 36 -13.23 -7.78 -14.30
CA ILE A 36 -13.34 -6.44 -14.88
C ILE A 36 -11.97 -6.06 -15.44
N THR A 37 -11.87 -5.84 -16.75
CA THR A 37 -10.58 -5.58 -17.44
C THR A 37 -10.43 -4.17 -18.01
N ALA A 38 -11.46 -3.33 -17.89
CA ALA A 38 -11.44 -1.95 -18.38
C ALA A 38 -11.79 -0.97 -17.25
N SER A 39 -11.33 0.27 -17.38
CA SER A 39 -11.64 1.37 -16.46
C SER A 39 -13.14 1.45 -16.18
N GLN A 40 -13.49 1.76 -14.94
CA GLN A 40 -14.88 1.93 -14.51
C GLN A 40 -15.06 3.27 -13.84
N THR A 41 -16.20 3.90 -14.08
CA THR A 41 -16.67 5.05 -13.32
C THR A 41 -18.00 4.68 -12.67
N TYR A 42 -18.06 4.75 -11.35
CA TYR A 42 -19.25 4.48 -10.58
C TYR A 42 -19.88 5.80 -10.11
N THR A 43 -21.08 6.07 -10.61
CA THR A 43 -21.92 7.22 -10.24
C THR A 43 -23.14 6.79 -9.40
N ALA A 44 -23.16 5.53 -8.97
CA ALA A 44 -24.19 4.90 -8.14
C ALA A 44 -23.50 3.95 -7.14
N ASP A 45 -24.18 3.67 -6.02
CA ASP A 45 -23.63 2.77 -5.01
C ASP A 45 -23.50 1.34 -5.55
N VAL A 46 -22.33 0.73 -5.34
CA VAL A 46 -22.04 -0.62 -5.84
C VAL A 46 -21.16 -1.40 -4.87
N THR A 47 -21.42 -2.71 -4.80
CA THR A 47 -20.47 -3.68 -4.23
C THR A 47 -20.08 -4.66 -5.33
N VAL A 48 -18.79 -4.68 -5.67
CA VAL A 48 -18.21 -5.52 -6.71
C VAL A 48 -17.55 -6.73 -6.06
N ALA A 49 -18.12 -7.91 -6.28
CA ALA A 49 -17.54 -9.17 -5.82
C ALA A 49 -16.59 -9.78 -6.86
N ASP A 50 -16.68 -9.34 -8.11
CA ASP A 50 -15.85 -9.83 -9.21
C ASP A 50 -14.41 -9.33 -9.08
N ASP A 51 -13.46 -10.12 -9.58
CA ASP A 51 -12.06 -9.72 -9.64
C ASP A 51 -11.88 -8.55 -10.63
N VAL A 52 -10.92 -7.68 -10.35
CA VAL A 52 -10.54 -6.54 -11.18
C VAL A 52 -9.11 -6.76 -11.66
N ASN A 53 -8.89 -6.67 -12.96
CA ASN A 53 -7.57 -6.77 -13.59
C ASN A 53 -7.47 -5.79 -14.75
N ILE A 54 -7.19 -4.53 -14.44
CA ILE A 54 -7.16 -3.42 -15.39
C ILE A 54 -5.70 -3.08 -15.71
N ALA A 55 -5.37 -3.11 -17.00
CA ALA A 55 -4.13 -2.55 -17.52
C ALA A 55 -4.39 -1.13 -18.03
N ASP A 56 -3.51 -0.20 -17.64
CA ASP A 56 -3.48 1.20 -18.07
C ASP A 56 -4.82 1.93 -17.91
N GLY A 57 -5.45 1.75 -16.74
CA GLY A 57 -6.76 2.31 -16.44
C GLY A 57 -6.97 2.67 -14.97
N THR A 58 -8.22 3.00 -14.66
CA THR A 58 -8.61 3.63 -13.38
C THR A 58 -9.97 3.10 -12.92
N ILE A 59 -10.15 2.96 -11.62
CA ILE A 59 -11.48 2.90 -10.99
C ILE A 59 -11.78 4.27 -10.41
N THR A 60 -12.89 4.87 -10.86
CA THR A 60 -13.35 6.18 -10.41
C THR A 60 -14.69 6.03 -9.70
N VAL A 61 -14.88 6.79 -8.62
CA VAL A 61 -16.18 6.97 -7.96
C VAL A 61 -16.47 8.46 -7.91
N GLU A 62 -17.65 8.85 -8.37
CA GLU A 62 -18.09 10.24 -8.40
C GLU A 62 -19.34 10.39 -7.53
N GLY A 63 -19.24 11.17 -6.46
CA GLY A 63 -20.38 11.70 -5.72
C GLY A 63 -21.17 12.70 -6.57
N VAL A 64 -22.25 13.26 -6.03
CA VAL A 64 -22.99 14.37 -6.64
C VAL A 64 -23.10 15.48 -5.61
N ASP A 65 -22.62 16.67 -5.94
CA ASP A 65 -22.70 17.88 -5.13
C ASP A 65 -23.06 19.06 -6.03
N ASP A 66 -24.34 19.22 -6.37
CA ASP A 66 -24.80 20.26 -7.29
C ASP A 66 -25.87 21.14 -6.63
N ASP A 67 -25.44 22.29 -6.12
CA ASP A 67 -26.32 23.32 -5.55
C ASP A 67 -27.33 23.87 -6.57
N THR A 68 -26.97 23.88 -7.87
CA THR A 68 -27.83 24.45 -8.93
C THR A 68 -29.05 23.59 -9.19
N SER A 69 -28.87 22.27 -9.26
CA SER A 69 -29.98 21.32 -9.43
C SER A 69 -30.50 20.75 -8.10
N SER A 70 -29.91 21.16 -6.96
CA SER A 70 -30.19 20.63 -5.62
C SER A 70 -30.06 19.11 -5.56
N GLN A 71 -29.13 18.55 -6.32
CA GLN A 71 -28.84 17.12 -6.35
C GLN A 71 -27.59 16.88 -5.52
N HIS A 72 -27.76 16.16 -4.41
CA HIS A 72 -26.68 15.84 -3.51
C HIS A 72 -26.73 14.37 -3.12
N ALA A 73 -25.63 13.66 -3.34
CA ALA A 73 -25.52 12.26 -3.00
C ALA A 73 -24.06 11.83 -2.85
N ASN A 74 -23.77 11.14 -1.75
CA ASN A 74 -22.56 10.33 -1.67
C ASN A 74 -22.71 9.13 -2.58
N ARG A 75 -21.64 8.72 -3.25
CA ARG A 75 -21.59 7.49 -4.06
C ARG A 75 -20.47 6.61 -3.58
N THR A 76 -20.77 5.34 -3.34
CA THR A 76 -19.85 4.39 -2.75
C THR A 76 -19.60 3.21 -3.68
N ALA A 77 -18.33 2.92 -3.98
CA ALA A 77 -17.95 1.65 -4.59
C ALA A 77 -17.10 0.83 -3.62
N ILE A 78 -17.49 -0.44 -3.42
CA ILE A 78 -16.77 -1.39 -2.57
C ILE A 78 -16.27 -2.54 -3.44
N LEU A 79 -14.96 -2.66 -3.62
CA LEU A 79 -14.34 -3.78 -4.35
C LEU A 79 -13.91 -4.88 -3.35
N LYS A 80 -14.53 -6.05 -3.47
CA LYS A 80 -14.30 -7.21 -2.60
C LYS A 80 -13.49 -8.32 -3.28
N GLY A 81 -13.48 -8.41 -4.61
CA GLY A 81 -12.65 -9.36 -5.36
C GLY A 81 -11.15 -9.06 -5.25
N ASN A 82 -10.33 -9.87 -5.89
CA ASN A 82 -8.91 -9.53 -6.09
C ASN A 82 -8.83 -8.29 -6.98
N VAL A 83 -7.91 -7.39 -6.69
CA VAL A 83 -7.77 -6.13 -7.43
C VAL A 83 -6.36 -6.01 -7.95
N LYS A 84 -6.23 -5.91 -9.26
CA LYS A 84 -4.98 -5.62 -9.95
C LYS A 84 -5.19 -4.45 -10.90
N ILE A 85 -4.51 -3.34 -10.64
CA ILE A 85 -4.57 -2.15 -11.50
C ILE A 85 -3.17 -1.60 -11.67
N LYS A 86 -2.75 -1.43 -12.92
CA LYS A 86 -1.46 -0.82 -13.25
C LYS A 86 -1.70 0.32 -14.22
N ASN A 87 -1.33 1.55 -13.84
CA ASN A 87 -1.32 2.73 -14.69
C ASN A 87 -0.11 3.58 -14.31
N LEU A 88 0.90 3.66 -15.18
CA LEU A 88 2.17 4.32 -14.85
C LEU A 88 2.17 5.83 -15.11
N SER A 89 1.28 6.27 -15.98
CA SER A 89 1.17 7.66 -16.43
C SER A 89 0.03 8.42 -15.76
N GLY A 90 -0.74 7.78 -14.89
CA GLY A 90 -1.93 8.37 -14.31
C GLY A 90 -2.40 7.68 -13.04
N ASN A 91 -3.63 8.00 -12.66
CA ASN A 91 -4.23 7.50 -11.43
C ASN A 91 -4.81 6.12 -11.65
N ILE A 92 -4.69 5.24 -10.66
CA ILE A 92 -5.30 3.92 -10.63
C ILE A 92 -6.63 3.91 -9.87
N LEU A 93 -6.76 4.81 -8.90
CA LEU A 93 -7.95 5.00 -8.08
C LEU A 93 -8.28 6.50 -8.07
N ALA A 94 -9.54 6.83 -8.28
CA ALA A 94 -10.04 8.18 -8.19
C ALA A 94 -11.34 8.21 -7.38
N ALA A 95 -11.40 9.10 -6.39
CA ALA A 95 -12.63 9.37 -5.64
C ALA A 95 -12.86 10.88 -5.67
N LEU A 96 -13.98 11.29 -6.25
CA LEU A 96 -14.25 12.68 -6.61
C LEU A 96 -15.67 13.07 -6.18
N SER A 97 -15.89 14.34 -5.89
CA SER A 97 -17.25 14.92 -5.97
C SER A 97 -17.60 15.22 -7.44
N HIS A 98 -18.88 15.38 -7.80
CA HIS A 98 -19.35 15.90 -9.11
C HIS A 98 -20.32 17.09 -8.94
N GLY A 99 -20.03 18.28 -9.48
CA GLY A 99 -20.84 19.51 -9.31
C GLY A 99 -20.17 20.61 -8.46
N ASP A 100 -20.79 21.78 -8.31
CA ASP A 100 -20.17 22.98 -7.72
C ASP A 100 -20.54 23.25 -6.23
N GLY A 101 -21.06 22.24 -5.53
CA GLY A 101 -21.48 22.37 -4.13
C GLY A 101 -20.32 22.48 -3.13
N THR A 102 -20.65 22.91 -1.91
CA THR A 102 -19.68 23.20 -0.84
C THR A 102 -19.72 22.18 0.31
N GLN A 103 -20.56 21.18 0.20
CA GLN A 103 -20.83 20.22 1.27
C GLN A 103 -20.03 18.92 1.05
N ASP A 104 -20.15 17.97 1.98
CA ASP A 104 -19.38 16.72 1.93
C ASP A 104 -20.13 15.64 1.12
N TRP A 105 -20.55 15.96 -0.11
CA TRP A 105 -21.16 14.98 -1.02
C TRP A 105 -20.16 14.51 -2.06
N THR A 106 -19.66 13.29 -1.88
CA THR A 106 -18.43 12.86 -2.56
C THR A 106 -18.45 11.38 -2.96
N GLY A 107 -17.48 11.01 -3.79
CA GLY A 107 -17.19 9.63 -4.13
C GLY A 107 -16.39 8.96 -3.01
N ILE A 108 -16.76 7.74 -2.67
CA ILE A 108 -16.13 6.92 -1.64
C ILE A 108 -15.73 5.59 -2.27
N LEU A 109 -14.44 5.29 -2.29
CA LEU A 109 -13.91 4.06 -2.86
C LEU A 109 -13.26 3.21 -1.77
N THR A 110 -13.79 2.01 -1.56
CA THR A 110 -13.28 1.07 -0.55
C THR A 110 -12.78 -0.20 -1.22
N ILE A 111 -11.51 -0.55 -0.98
CA ILE A 111 -10.84 -1.70 -1.56
C ILE A 111 -10.51 -2.71 -0.46
N ASN A 112 -10.97 -3.96 -0.65
CA ASN A 112 -10.67 -5.09 0.22
C ASN A 112 -11.03 -4.87 1.71
N PRO A 113 -12.25 -4.40 2.04
CA PRO A 113 -12.63 -4.06 3.42
C PRO A 113 -12.52 -5.24 4.40
N ASN A 114 -12.67 -6.46 3.89
CA ASN A 114 -12.59 -7.68 4.70
C ASN A 114 -11.16 -8.18 4.88
N ARG A 115 -10.17 -7.59 4.20
CA ARG A 115 -8.77 -8.01 4.19
C ARG A 115 -8.60 -9.49 3.80
N THR A 116 -9.36 -9.95 2.81
CA THR A 116 -9.34 -11.36 2.35
C THR A 116 -8.76 -11.52 0.96
N SER A 117 -8.77 -10.45 0.17
CA SER A 117 -8.44 -10.48 -1.25
C SER A 117 -7.03 -9.95 -1.50
N LYS A 118 -6.43 -10.40 -2.59
CA LYS A 118 -5.13 -9.93 -3.04
C LYS A 118 -5.27 -8.62 -3.79
N VAL A 119 -4.43 -7.64 -3.47
CA VAL A 119 -4.48 -6.30 -4.07
C VAL A 119 -3.11 -5.91 -4.60
N GLU A 120 -2.99 -5.69 -5.91
CA GLU A 120 -1.76 -5.32 -6.62
C GLU A 120 -1.98 -3.99 -7.37
N LEU A 121 -1.52 -2.89 -6.78
CA LEU A 121 -1.77 -1.55 -7.29
C LEU A 121 -0.46 -0.87 -7.69
N ARG A 122 -0.38 -0.32 -8.91
CA ARG A 122 0.77 0.46 -9.38
C ARG A 122 0.31 1.71 -10.14
N GLY A 123 0.57 2.88 -9.58
CA GLY A 123 0.13 4.19 -10.06
C GLY A 123 -0.38 5.04 -8.90
N ASP A 124 -0.89 6.24 -9.17
CA ASP A 124 -1.27 7.17 -8.10
C ASP A 124 -2.75 7.08 -7.69
N ILE A 125 -3.05 7.51 -6.48
CA ILE A 125 -4.43 7.70 -5.98
C ILE A 125 -4.79 9.18 -6.08
N LEU A 126 -5.89 9.51 -6.73
CA LEU A 126 -6.43 10.88 -6.80
C LEU A 126 -7.68 10.99 -5.93
N VAL A 127 -7.68 11.93 -4.99
CA VAL A 127 -8.86 12.22 -4.17
C VAL A 127 -9.28 13.68 -4.21
N GLY A 128 -8.76 14.49 -5.14
CA GLY A 128 -9.11 15.89 -5.29
C GLY A 128 -9.48 16.22 -6.74
N ARG A 129 -10.13 17.37 -6.96
CA ARG A 129 -10.37 17.91 -8.30
C ARG A 129 -9.24 18.85 -8.71
N PRO A 130 -8.44 18.51 -9.73
CA PRO A 130 -7.33 19.37 -10.17
C PRO A 130 -7.79 20.72 -10.74
N ASN A 131 -9.03 20.77 -11.23
CA ASN A 131 -9.63 21.92 -11.92
C ASN A 131 -10.53 22.79 -11.03
N ASN A 132 -10.82 22.37 -9.79
CA ASN A 132 -11.59 23.16 -8.83
C ASN A 132 -11.07 22.94 -7.40
N THR A 133 -10.21 23.85 -6.96
CA THR A 133 -9.36 23.70 -5.75
C THR A 133 -10.06 24.09 -4.45
N SER A 134 -11.26 24.67 -4.50
CA SER A 134 -12.06 25.02 -3.33
C SER A 134 -12.97 23.89 -2.84
N GLU A 135 -13.14 22.84 -3.63
CA GLU A 135 -14.15 21.80 -3.39
C GLU A 135 -13.62 20.61 -2.60
N ARG A 136 -14.54 19.95 -1.88
CA ARG A 136 -14.31 18.64 -1.28
C ARG A 136 -14.08 17.63 -2.40
N GLY A 137 -12.91 17.01 -2.37
CA GLY A 137 -12.59 15.80 -3.07
C GLY A 137 -13.24 14.56 -2.43
N GLY A 138 -12.87 13.37 -2.90
CA GLY A 138 -13.43 12.12 -2.40
C GLY A 138 -12.56 11.41 -1.36
N TYR A 139 -12.93 10.16 -1.11
CA TYR A 139 -12.32 9.35 -0.06
C TYR A 139 -11.94 7.96 -0.56
N VAL A 140 -10.74 7.51 -0.22
CA VAL A 140 -10.25 6.17 -0.56
C VAL A 140 -9.89 5.41 0.71
N ASN A 141 -10.45 4.23 0.90
CA ASN A 141 -10.07 3.28 1.95
C ASN A 141 -9.41 2.07 1.30
N LEU A 142 -8.11 1.89 1.53
CA LEU A 142 -7.29 0.84 0.94
C LEU A 142 -6.72 -0.07 2.03
N TYR A 143 -7.22 -1.30 2.06
CA TYR A 143 -6.80 -2.31 3.03
C TYR A 143 -5.94 -3.39 2.35
N LEU A 144 -4.65 -3.43 2.68
CA LEU A 144 -3.71 -4.40 2.15
C LEU A 144 -3.34 -5.42 3.24
N LYS A 145 -3.44 -6.71 2.91
CA LYS A 145 -3.04 -7.80 3.80
C LYS A 145 -2.27 -8.86 3.02
N GLY A 146 -1.23 -9.42 3.66
CA GLY A 146 -0.43 -10.49 3.11
C GLY A 146 0.71 -9.98 2.22
N ALA A 147 1.83 -10.70 2.22
CA ALA A 147 3.05 -10.35 1.48
C ALA A 147 2.89 -10.26 -0.05
N GLU A 148 1.77 -10.76 -0.60
CA GLU A 148 1.46 -10.65 -2.02
C GLU A 148 0.67 -9.39 -2.39
N SER A 149 0.14 -8.67 -1.39
CA SER A 149 -0.62 -7.44 -1.61
C SER A 149 0.31 -6.23 -1.51
N TYR A 150 0.21 -5.32 -2.48
CA TYR A 150 0.99 -4.11 -2.49
C TYR A 150 0.29 -2.92 -3.16
N PHE A 151 0.75 -1.74 -2.76
CA PHE A 151 0.50 -0.48 -3.46
C PHE A 151 1.83 0.19 -3.78
N ALA A 152 2.05 0.52 -5.04
CA ALA A 152 3.25 1.21 -5.49
C ALA A 152 2.86 2.52 -6.18
N GLY A 153 3.03 3.62 -5.47
CA GLY A 153 2.59 4.93 -5.94
C GLY A 153 2.35 5.92 -4.81
N GLY A 154 1.95 7.12 -5.22
CA GLY A 154 1.68 8.23 -4.33
C GLY A 154 0.19 8.52 -4.22
N ILE A 155 -0.10 9.48 -3.34
CA ILE A 155 -1.41 10.11 -3.25
C ILE A 155 -1.25 11.45 -3.96
N ALA A 156 -1.88 11.58 -5.12
CA ALA A 156 -1.87 12.78 -5.94
C ALA A 156 -2.88 13.79 -5.37
N ASP A 157 -2.36 14.88 -4.83
CA ASP A 157 -3.05 16.15 -4.65
C ASP A 157 -2.00 17.28 -4.72
N LEU A 158 -2.40 18.47 -5.13
CA LEU A 158 -1.52 19.64 -5.18
C LEU A 158 -0.92 19.85 -3.79
N ASP A 159 0.40 19.72 -3.68
CA ASP A 159 1.26 19.95 -2.51
C ASP A 159 1.17 19.02 -1.27
N GLY A 160 0.22 18.10 -1.20
CA GLY A 160 0.08 17.15 -0.08
C GLY A 160 -0.28 17.76 1.28
N LYS A 161 -0.26 19.10 1.42
CA LYS A 161 -0.75 19.81 2.60
C LYS A 161 -2.26 20.01 2.52
N ALA A 162 -2.81 20.17 1.32
CA ALA A 162 -4.25 20.39 1.13
C ALA A 162 -5.14 19.15 1.32
N LEU A 163 -4.56 17.94 1.41
CA LEU A 163 -5.33 16.69 1.44
C LEU A 163 -6.39 16.67 2.55
N HIS A 164 -6.04 17.09 3.77
CA HIS A 164 -6.96 17.14 4.91
C HIS A 164 -8.07 18.19 4.80
N GLN A 165 -7.98 19.12 3.85
CA GLN A 165 -9.02 20.11 3.60
C GLN A 165 -10.02 19.62 2.55
N ARG A 166 -9.58 18.70 1.68
CA ARG A 166 -10.32 18.34 0.47
C ARG A 166 -10.88 16.93 0.53
N GLY A 167 -10.19 15.96 1.08
CA GLY A 167 -10.70 14.58 1.13
C GLY A 167 -9.78 13.72 1.96
N GLY A 168 -9.57 12.47 1.55
CA GLY A 168 -8.48 11.72 2.15
C GLY A 168 -8.37 10.26 1.77
N VAL A 169 -7.30 9.67 2.27
CA VAL A 169 -6.88 8.32 1.99
C VAL A 169 -6.57 7.62 3.30
N ARG A 170 -7.21 6.48 3.53
CA ARG A 170 -6.80 5.51 4.54
C ARG A 170 -6.05 4.39 3.86
N LEU A 171 -4.78 4.20 4.23
CA LEU A 171 -3.95 3.08 3.82
C LEU A 171 -3.61 2.22 5.04
N GLU A 172 -4.07 0.98 5.04
CA GLU A 172 -3.74 0.02 6.08
C GLU A 172 -2.93 -1.15 5.52
N LEU A 173 -1.77 -1.39 6.11
CA LEU A 173 -0.86 -2.48 5.76
C LEU A 173 -0.80 -3.47 6.92
N SER A 174 -1.00 -4.74 6.63
CA SER A 174 -0.94 -5.83 7.61
C SER A 174 -0.35 -7.11 7.03
N ASP A 175 0.18 -7.98 7.89
CA ASP A 175 0.69 -9.31 7.54
C ASP A 175 1.69 -9.31 6.35
N GLY A 176 2.61 -8.35 6.34
CA GLY A 176 3.65 -8.21 5.33
C GLY A 176 3.23 -7.51 4.04
N ALA A 177 1.99 -7.00 3.96
CA ALA A 177 1.57 -6.17 2.83
C ALA A 177 2.49 -4.95 2.67
N THR A 178 2.78 -4.58 1.43
CA THR A 178 3.84 -3.61 1.14
C THR A 178 3.31 -2.34 0.49
N TRP A 179 3.69 -1.18 1.01
CA TRP A 179 3.61 0.08 0.29
C TRP A 179 4.99 0.48 -0.22
N TYR A 180 5.06 0.82 -1.50
CA TYR A 180 6.22 1.45 -2.14
C TYR A 180 5.88 2.94 -2.36
N PRO A 181 6.38 3.84 -1.50
CA PRO A 181 6.14 5.27 -1.66
C PRO A 181 6.61 5.79 -3.01
N LYS A 182 5.95 6.84 -3.51
CA LYS A 182 6.25 7.41 -4.84
C LYS A 182 7.69 7.90 -4.90
N GLU A 183 8.40 7.51 -5.95
CA GLU A 183 9.73 8.03 -6.21
C GLU A 183 9.72 9.57 -6.33
N GLY A 184 10.70 10.21 -5.69
CA GLY A 184 10.82 11.67 -5.67
C GLY A 184 9.95 12.37 -4.63
N VAL A 185 9.13 11.63 -3.87
CA VAL A 185 8.42 12.15 -2.70
C VAL A 185 9.16 11.72 -1.43
N ASP A 186 9.83 12.68 -0.79
CA ASP A 186 10.67 12.41 0.40
C ASP A 186 9.94 12.64 1.74
N SER A 187 8.70 13.13 1.72
CA SER A 187 7.96 13.45 2.94
C SER A 187 6.45 13.24 2.82
N TYR A 188 5.84 12.71 3.88
CA TYR A 188 4.40 12.58 4.06
C TYR A 188 4.01 13.15 5.42
N THR A 189 2.90 13.87 5.47
CA THR A 189 2.30 14.33 6.73
C THR A 189 1.07 13.48 6.99
N LEU A 190 1.10 12.72 8.09
CA LEU A 190 -0.03 11.89 8.50
C LEU A 190 -1.11 12.75 9.14
N PHE A 191 -2.36 12.42 8.86
CA PHE A 191 -3.49 13.04 9.50
C PHE A 191 -3.83 12.27 10.77
N ASN A 192 -3.41 12.84 11.90
CA ASN A 192 -3.66 12.37 13.25
C ASN A 192 -4.04 13.60 14.09
N PRO A 193 -5.27 14.12 14.00
CA PRO A 193 -5.72 15.31 14.72
C PRO A 193 -5.68 15.08 16.24
N ASN A 194 -5.73 16.18 17.00
CA ASN A 194 -5.78 16.08 18.46
C ASN A 194 -7.19 15.77 18.96
N ASP A 195 -8.21 16.25 18.24
CA ASP A 195 -9.61 15.90 18.46
C ASP A 195 -9.99 14.76 17.52
N PRO A 196 -10.36 13.56 18.04
CA PRO A 196 -10.81 12.45 17.20
C PRO A 196 -12.03 12.76 16.33
N LEU A 197 -12.85 13.76 16.69
CA LEU A 197 -14.00 14.20 15.88
C LEU A 197 -13.60 14.83 14.54
N GLU A 198 -12.31 15.12 14.35
CA GLU A 198 -11.77 15.63 13.09
C GLU A 198 -11.25 14.50 12.17
N ASP A 199 -11.22 13.25 12.63
CA ASP A 199 -10.65 12.13 11.86
C ASP A 199 -11.41 11.87 10.54
N PHE A 200 -12.71 12.16 10.53
CA PHE A 200 -13.62 11.74 9.49
C PHE A 200 -14.55 12.86 8.99
N GLY A 201 -14.88 12.74 7.70
CA GLY A 201 -15.91 13.54 7.06
C GLY A 201 -17.30 13.17 7.59
N GLN A 202 -18.30 13.82 7.02
CA GLN A 202 -19.69 13.69 7.44
C GLN A 202 -20.55 13.21 6.27
N THR A 203 -21.66 12.58 6.60
CA THR A 203 -22.67 12.16 5.63
C THR A 203 -24.03 12.66 6.10
N SER A 204 -24.92 12.91 5.13
CA SER A 204 -26.31 13.24 5.37
C SER A 204 -27.20 12.27 4.61
N THR A 205 -28.27 11.82 5.25
CA THR A 205 -29.27 10.93 4.64
C THR A 205 -30.59 11.65 4.36
N ASP A 206 -30.69 12.93 4.69
CA ASP A 206 -31.91 13.74 4.64
C ASP A 206 -31.76 14.98 3.74
N GLY A 207 -30.84 14.91 2.77
CA GLY A 207 -30.61 15.98 1.81
C GLY A 207 -29.90 17.20 2.41
N GLY A 208 -29.15 17.01 3.49
CA GLY A 208 -28.29 18.02 4.11
C GLY A 208 -28.88 18.69 5.36
N ALA A 209 -30.02 18.22 5.87
CA ALA A 209 -30.65 18.79 7.06
C ALA A 209 -29.97 18.33 8.37
N SER A 210 -29.38 17.13 8.38
CA SER A 210 -28.59 16.59 9.48
C SER A 210 -27.32 15.92 8.95
N TRP A 211 -26.22 16.09 9.70
CA TRP A 211 -24.91 15.57 9.35
C TRP A 211 -24.33 14.74 10.50
N THR A 212 -23.82 13.56 10.16
CA THR A 212 -23.17 12.65 11.11
C THR A 212 -21.82 12.23 10.58
N GLU A 213 -20.87 12.01 11.49
CA GLU A 213 -19.55 11.47 11.15
C GLU A 213 -19.67 10.15 10.34
N ASP A 214 -18.84 10.00 9.32
CA ASP A 214 -18.80 8.84 8.44
C ASP A 214 -17.39 8.24 8.39
N GLN A 215 -17.23 7.09 9.02
CA GLN A 215 -15.97 6.35 9.12
C GLN A 215 -15.42 5.86 7.77
N SER A 216 -16.20 5.94 6.69
CA SER A 216 -15.74 5.68 5.33
C SER A 216 -15.11 6.91 4.65
N LYS A 217 -15.07 8.06 5.33
CA LYS A 217 -14.54 9.33 4.83
C LYS A 217 -13.31 9.79 5.62
N PRO A 218 -12.16 9.10 5.55
CA PRO A 218 -10.93 9.54 6.23
C PRO A 218 -10.53 10.94 5.76
N ILE A 219 -10.36 11.89 6.67
CA ILE A 219 -9.83 13.21 6.33
C ILE A 219 -8.30 13.13 6.28
N GLY A 220 -7.67 13.65 5.22
CA GLY A 220 -6.21 13.65 5.09
C GLY A 220 -5.62 12.26 4.84
N PHE A 221 -4.34 12.06 5.19
CA PHE A 221 -3.66 10.77 4.97
C PHE A 221 -3.55 9.98 6.26
N HIS A 222 -4.38 8.95 6.40
CA HIS A 222 -4.33 7.98 7.47
C HIS A 222 -3.47 6.79 7.03
N LEU A 223 -2.38 6.52 7.75
CA LEU A 223 -1.50 5.39 7.46
C LEU A 223 -1.34 4.52 8.71
N SER A 224 -1.70 3.25 8.60
CA SER A 224 -1.38 2.23 9.60
C SER A 224 -0.55 1.13 8.95
N ALA A 225 0.54 0.75 9.58
CA ALA A 225 1.46 -0.25 9.04
C ALA A 225 1.85 -1.32 10.06
N ASN A 226 0.97 -1.65 11.01
CA ASN A 226 1.26 -2.69 11.99
C ASN A 226 1.48 -4.05 11.31
N SER A 227 2.72 -4.56 11.39
CA SER A 227 3.18 -5.75 10.65
C SER A 227 3.17 -5.60 9.11
N GLY A 228 2.96 -4.39 8.61
CA GLY A 228 3.11 -4.03 7.20
C GLY A 228 4.53 -3.59 6.85
N VAL A 229 4.82 -3.46 5.56
CA VAL A 229 6.13 -3.05 5.03
C VAL A 229 6.01 -1.73 4.30
N ILE A 230 6.85 -0.77 4.65
CA ILE A 230 7.09 0.45 3.88
C ILE A 230 8.45 0.28 3.22
N ASP A 231 8.46 0.12 1.90
CA ASP A 231 9.64 -0.25 1.11
C ASP A 231 10.11 0.94 0.28
N MET A 232 11.23 1.51 0.68
CA MET A 232 11.91 2.59 -0.06
C MET A 232 13.13 2.09 -0.84
N ALA A 233 13.48 0.82 -0.69
CA ALA A 233 14.59 0.21 -1.42
C ALA A 233 14.21 -0.05 -2.88
N PHE A 234 12.93 -0.38 -3.10
CA PHE A 234 12.37 -0.68 -4.41
C PHE A 234 11.25 0.31 -4.75
N ALA A 235 11.02 0.53 -6.05
CA ALA A 235 9.91 1.36 -6.53
C ALA A 235 8.62 0.53 -6.69
N THR A 236 8.77 -0.76 -6.99
CA THR A 236 7.70 -1.75 -7.07
C THR A 236 8.29 -3.14 -6.79
N PRO A 237 7.49 -4.22 -6.68
CA PRO A 237 8.05 -5.55 -6.51
C PRO A 237 9.08 -5.89 -7.59
N ASN A 238 10.31 -6.17 -7.16
CA ASN A 238 11.46 -6.53 -8.01
C ASN A 238 12.00 -5.40 -8.91
N GLU A 239 11.56 -4.15 -8.76
CA GLU A 239 12.04 -3.01 -9.54
C GLU A 239 12.80 -2.03 -8.63
N LYS A 240 14.09 -1.83 -8.90
CA LYS A 240 14.93 -0.93 -8.09
C LYS A 240 14.46 0.52 -8.24
N CYS A 241 14.50 1.27 -7.15
CA CYS A 241 14.36 2.72 -7.22
C CYS A 241 15.57 3.34 -7.96
N THR A 242 15.32 4.29 -8.87
CA THR A 242 16.34 4.89 -9.75
C THR A 242 16.56 6.38 -9.54
N ILE A 243 15.66 7.06 -8.81
CA ILE A 243 15.69 8.53 -8.70
C ILE A 243 16.85 9.10 -7.87
N LYS A 244 17.32 8.32 -6.89
CA LYS A 244 18.48 8.67 -6.04
C LYS A 244 19.43 7.48 -5.94
N PRO A 245 20.74 7.74 -5.73
CA PRO A 245 21.70 6.69 -5.45
C PRO A 245 21.29 5.84 -4.24
N VAL A 246 21.81 4.62 -4.23
CA VAL A 246 21.58 3.66 -3.15
C VAL A 246 22.13 4.21 -1.83
N GLY A 247 21.27 4.28 -0.82
CA GLY A 247 21.68 4.75 0.50
C GLY A 247 21.66 6.27 0.66
N GLU A 248 21.00 6.99 -0.24
CA GLU A 248 20.90 8.46 -0.21
C GLU A 248 19.44 8.95 -0.18
N ARG A 249 18.47 8.04 -0.07
CA ARG A 249 17.05 8.39 0.02
C ARG A 249 16.67 8.79 1.44
N THR A 250 15.68 9.64 1.55
CA THR A 250 15.11 10.08 2.82
C THR A 250 13.60 9.95 2.76
N LEU A 251 12.99 9.40 3.80
CA LEU A 251 11.54 9.36 3.94
C LEU A 251 11.16 9.91 5.31
N THR A 252 10.46 11.03 5.30
CA THR A 252 10.03 11.71 6.52
C THR A 252 8.54 11.55 6.74
N PHE A 253 8.15 11.10 7.92
CA PHE A 253 6.75 11.11 8.37
C PHE A 253 6.57 12.19 9.43
N ASN A 254 5.66 13.13 9.18
CA ASN A 254 5.26 14.14 10.16
C ASN A 254 3.95 13.75 10.82
N ASN A 255 3.76 14.21 12.06
CA ASN A 255 2.58 13.90 12.88
C ASN A 255 2.33 12.39 13.02
N THR A 256 3.40 11.63 13.26
CA THR A 256 3.40 10.16 13.21
C THR A 256 2.55 9.54 14.33
N LYS A 257 2.49 10.19 15.50
CA LYS A 257 1.89 9.65 16.73
C LYS A 257 2.31 8.20 16.95
N SER A 258 1.37 7.27 17.10
CA SER A 258 1.61 5.83 17.21
C SER A 258 1.29 5.04 15.93
N ALA A 259 0.98 5.72 14.82
CA ALA A 259 0.38 5.11 13.63
C ALA A 259 1.29 4.08 12.93
N LEU A 260 2.60 4.28 13.06
CA LEU A 260 3.63 3.40 12.47
C LEU A 260 4.23 2.40 13.46
N SER A 261 3.68 2.27 14.67
CA SER A 261 4.13 1.25 15.62
C SER A 261 3.90 -0.15 15.03
N GLY A 262 4.93 -0.99 15.05
CA GLY A 262 4.95 -2.32 14.41
C GLY A 262 5.30 -2.30 12.92
N ALA A 263 5.58 -1.14 12.31
CA ALA A 263 5.92 -1.05 10.90
C ALA A 263 7.31 -1.63 10.60
N THR A 264 7.42 -2.30 9.45
CA THR A 264 8.71 -2.69 8.88
C THR A 264 9.15 -1.66 7.85
N PHE A 265 10.27 -0.99 8.09
CA PHE A 265 10.93 -0.17 7.09
C PHE A 265 11.94 -1.03 6.33
N ARG A 266 11.75 -1.14 5.01
CA ARG A 266 12.72 -1.78 4.12
C ARG A 266 13.50 -0.72 3.37
N ILE A 267 14.81 -0.69 3.60
CA ILE A 267 15.71 0.37 3.13
C ILE A 267 16.87 -0.19 2.30
N SER A 268 17.57 0.67 1.58
CA SER A 268 18.86 0.33 0.97
C SER A 268 20.03 0.82 1.82
N THR A 269 21.16 0.12 1.73
CA THR A 269 22.44 0.53 2.30
C THR A 269 23.54 0.48 1.25
N ASN A 270 24.62 1.22 1.48
CA ASN A 270 25.93 0.95 0.91
C ASN A 270 26.91 1.12 2.08
N LEU A 271 27.02 0.06 2.89
CA LEU A 271 27.80 0.10 4.13
C LEU A 271 29.30 0.33 3.88
N THR A 272 29.80 -0.09 2.71
CA THR A 272 31.19 0.16 2.30
C THR A 272 31.50 1.64 2.10
N GLU A 273 30.49 2.45 1.73
CA GLU A 273 30.61 3.91 1.60
C GLU A 273 29.97 4.67 2.76
N ASN A 274 29.51 3.97 3.81
CA ASN A 274 28.78 4.55 4.94
C ASN A 274 27.50 5.30 4.54
N LYS A 275 26.77 4.77 3.56
CA LYS A 275 25.50 5.34 3.09
C LYS A 275 24.34 4.43 3.42
N ALA A 276 23.18 5.00 3.74
CA ALA A 276 21.95 4.27 3.95
C ALA A 276 20.75 5.19 3.75
N ASP A 277 19.66 4.63 3.24
CA ASP A 277 18.41 5.37 3.17
C ASP A 277 17.96 5.67 4.62
N LYS A 278 17.44 6.87 4.85
CA LYS A 278 17.10 7.39 6.18
C LYS A 278 15.60 7.56 6.34
N ILE A 279 15.06 7.00 7.41
CA ILE A 279 13.70 7.26 7.90
C ILE A 279 13.75 8.31 9.00
N THR A 280 12.90 9.35 8.89
CA THR A 280 12.73 10.35 9.93
C THR A 280 11.28 10.34 10.41
N LEU A 281 11.06 10.21 11.71
CA LEU A 281 9.73 10.20 12.33
C LEU A 281 9.58 11.42 13.26
N ASN A 282 8.67 12.32 12.90
CA ASN A 282 8.35 13.53 13.66
C ASN A 282 6.93 13.45 14.24
N GLY A 283 6.71 14.13 15.37
CA GLY A 283 5.44 14.12 16.11
C GLY A 283 5.06 12.74 16.64
N VAL A 284 6.05 11.89 16.93
CA VAL A 284 5.82 10.55 17.47
C VAL A 284 5.36 10.67 18.92
N THR A 285 4.32 9.90 19.29
CA THR A 285 3.78 9.84 20.65
C THR A 285 3.61 8.38 21.08
N GLY A 286 3.24 8.16 22.34
CA GLY A 286 3.13 6.83 22.93
C GLY A 286 4.43 6.34 23.57
N ALA A 287 4.33 5.39 24.49
CA ALA A 287 5.49 4.82 25.17
C ALA A 287 5.89 3.50 24.51
N GLY A 288 7.15 3.39 24.07
CA GLY A 288 7.71 2.12 23.60
C GLY A 288 7.20 1.64 22.25
N ASN A 289 7.07 2.53 21.26
CA ASN A 289 6.85 2.07 19.89
C ASN A 289 8.02 1.19 19.44
N GLN A 290 7.72 0.12 18.71
CA GLN A 290 8.74 -0.76 18.14
C GLN A 290 8.60 -0.75 16.62
N TYR A 291 9.70 -0.48 15.94
CA TYR A 291 9.79 -0.58 14.48
C TYR A 291 10.67 -1.76 14.08
N HIS A 292 10.45 -2.28 12.88
CA HIS A 292 11.29 -3.31 12.29
C HIS A 292 12.12 -2.74 11.14
N LEU A 293 13.35 -3.21 11.00
CA LEU A 293 14.23 -2.82 9.90
C LEU A 293 14.61 -4.02 9.04
N GLN A 294 14.45 -3.87 7.73
CA GLN A 294 14.96 -4.79 6.71
C GLN A 294 15.87 -4.04 5.74
N ILE A 295 16.93 -4.71 5.27
CA ILE A 295 17.76 -4.21 4.18
C ILE A 295 17.31 -4.86 2.87
N GLY A 296 16.63 -4.10 2.02
CA GLY A 296 16.18 -4.56 0.71
C GLY A 296 17.33 -4.69 -0.29
N PHE A 297 18.33 -3.81 -0.20
CA PHE A 297 19.44 -3.78 -1.13
C PHE A 297 20.73 -3.23 -0.51
N ASP A 298 21.85 -3.88 -0.79
CA ASP A 298 23.20 -3.33 -0.63
C ASP A 298 24.05 -3.75 -1.85
N PRO A 299 24.93 -2.89 -2.41
CA PRO A 299 25.79 -3.27 -3.53
C PRO A 299 26.58 -4.55 -3.27
N LYS A 300 27.02 -4.79 -2.03
CA LYS A 300 27.75 -5.98 -1.63
C LYS A 300 26.88 -7.19 -1.33
N MET A 301 25.55 -7.04 -1.22
CA MET A 301 24.61 -8.19 -1.20
C MET A 301 24.67 -9.01 -2.50
N ASN A 302 25.05 -8.36 -3.59
CA ASN A 302 25.09 -8.93 -4.94
C ASN A 302 26.51 -9.21 -5.46
N ASP A 303 27.53 -9.12 -4.60
CA ASP A 303 28.91 -9.34 -5.03
C ASP A 303 29.12 -10.81 -5.44
N PRO A 304 29.48 -11.10 -6.72
CA PRO A 304 29.73 -12.46 -7.17
C PRO A 304 30.98 -13.09 -6.53
N ALA A 305 31.88 -12.27 -5.96
CA ALA A 305 33.05 -12.76 -5.23
C ALA A 305 32.73 -13.15 -3.77
N ASN A 306 31.57 -12.74 -3.24
CA ASN A 306 31.21 -13.04 -1.87
C ASN A 306 30.79 -14.51 -1.74
N LYS A 307 31.55 -15.24 -0.91
CA LYS A 307 31.41 -16.68 -0.64
C LYS A 307 30.10 -16.99 0.10
N THR A 308 29.77 -18.28 0.19
CA THR A 308 28.75 -18.80 1.12
C THR A 308 28.94 -18.20 2.51
N ASN A 309 27.91 -17.54 3.03
CA ASN A 309 27.90 -16.87 4.34
C ASN A 309 28.97 -15.76 4.49
N TYR A 310 28.55 -14.51 4.52
CA TYR A 310 29.47 -13.37 4.65
C TYR A 310 28.86 -12.21 5.42
N VAL A 311 29.71 -11.28 5.83
CA VAL A 311 29.33 -10.09 6.59
C VAL A 311 29.74 -8.86 5.79
N ILE A 312 28.83 -7.90 5.68
CA ILE A 312 29.11 -6.55 5.18
C ILE A 312 29.16 -5.65 6.40
N GLU A 313 30.31 -5.07 6.72
CA GLU A 313 30.45 -4.14 7.84
C GLU A 313 30.41 -2.69 7.35
N ALA A 314 29.85 -1.82 8.18
CA ALA A 314 29.98 -0.38 7.99
C ALA A 314 31.44 0.03 8.21
N ALA A 315 31.98 0.87 7.31
CA ALA A 315 33.33 1.40 7.48
C ALA A 315 33.42 2.43 8.63
N ALA A 316 32.32 3.09 8.97
CA ALA A 316 32.23 4.05 10.06
C ALA A 316 32.12 3.35 11.43
N ALA A 317 32.94 3.78 12.38
CA ALA A 317 32.82 3.37 13.77
C ALA A 317 31.44 3.79 14.32
N GLY A 318 30.65 2.82 14.79
CA GLY A 318 29.29 3.05 15.31
C GLY A 318 28.15 2.81 14.30
N GLY A 319 28.47 2.57 13.02
CA GLY A 319 27.48 2.24 11.98
C GLY A 319 26.87 3.45 11.27
N VAL A 320 26.01 3.17 10.29
CA VAL A 320 25.36 4.18 9.43
C VAL A 320 23.94 4.46 9.92
N PRO A 321 23.53 5.72 10.13
CA PRO A 321 22.19 6.07 10.62
C PRO A 321 21.10 5.74 9.59
N VAL A 322 20.00 5.15 10.07
CA VAL A 322 18.89 4.66 9.23
C VAL A 322 17.51 5.05 9.74
N LEU A 323 17.36 5.28 11.05
CA LEU A 323 16.12 5.75 11.66
C LEU A 323 16.45 6.88 12.64
N ASP A 324 15.62 7.91 12.59
CA ASP A 324 15.70 9.12 13.41
C ASP A 324 14.31 9.49 13.92
N SER A 325 14.00 9.17 15.18
CA SER A 325 12.69 9.42 15.80
C SER A 325 12.74 10.49 16.88
N GLU A 326 11.73 11.36 16.93
CA GLU A 326 11.54 12.35 18.01
C GLU A 326 11.23 11.73 19.37
N ASN A 327 10.87 10.46 19.43
CA ASN A 327 10.57 9.78 20.68
C ASN A 327 11.75 8.90 21.13
N THR A 328 12.43 9.31 22.20
CA THR A 328 13.59 8.61 22.76
C THR A 328 13.28 7.23 23.32
N SER A 329 12.00 6.95 23.62
CA SER A 329 11.54 5.65 24.12
C SER A 329 11.29 4.60 23.03
N ASP A 330 11.31 5.01 21.76
CA ASP A 330 11.12 4.08 20.64
C ASP A 330 12.25 3.04 20.57
N THR A 331 12.01 1.93 19.89
CA THR A 331 13.00 0.88 19.66
C THR A 331 12.95 0.39 18.22
N ALA A 332 14.06 -0.19 17.74
CA ALA A 332 14.11 -0.84 16.46
C ALA A 332 14.64 -2.27 16.58
N ALA A 333 13.98 -3.19 15.92
CA ALA A 333 14.37 -4.59 15.83
C ALA A 333 14.71 -4.98 14.39
N ALA A 334 15.75 -5.79 14.23
CA ALA A 334 16.08 -6.43 12.95
C ALA A 334 16.13 -7.94 13.14
N SER A 335 15.12 -8.63 12.63
CA SER A 335 15.07 -10.09 12.60
C SER A 335 15.76 -10.62 11.34
N GLU A 336 16.19 -11.88 11.38
CA GLU A 336 16.61 -12.57 10.17
C GLU A 336 15.40 -12.78 9.25
N TYR A 337 15.56 -12.51 7.96
CA TYR A 337 14.52 -12.77 6.97
C TYR A 337 15.11 -13.42 5.72
N THR A 338 14.28 -14.15 4.99
CA THR A 338 14.64 -14.79 3.73
C THR A 338 14.31 -13.87 2.57
N THR A 339 15.26 -13.74 1.64
CA THR A 339 15.09 -13.03 0.38
C THR A 339 15.62 -13.87 -0.77
N ARG A 340 15.35 -13.42 -1.99
CA ARG A 340 15.70 -14.13 -3.23
C ARG A 340 16.44 -13.17 -4.14
N LYS A 341 17.39 -13.71 -4.90
CA LYS A 341 18.03 -12.99 -6.01
C LYS A 341 18.01 -13.80 -7.28
N ALA A 342 17.87 -13.11 -8.40
CA ALA A 342 18.22 -13.66 -9.70
C ALA A 342 19.75 -13.83 -9.79
N VAL A 343 20.21 -14.99 -10.26
CA VAL A 343 21.60 -15.27 -10.62
C VAL A 343 21.64 -15.82 -12.05
N ALA A 344 22.85 -15.89 -12.64
CA ALA A 344 23.05 -16.36 -14.02
C ALA A 344 22.13 -15.66 -15.03
N ALA A 345 22.19 -14.32 -15.10
CA ALA A 345 21.35 -13.51 -15.99
C ALA A 345 19.83 -13.77 -15.87
N GLY A 346 19.36 -14.18 -14.69
CA GLY A 346 17.94 -14.46 -14.45
C GLY A 346 17.53 -15.92 -14.64
N LEU A 347 18.45 -16.80 -15.04
CA LEU A 347 18.18 -18.23 -15.26
C LEU A 347 17.93 -19.00 -13.96
N LEU A 348 18.44 -18.50 -12.82
CA LEU A 348 18.34 -19.16 -11.53
C LEU A 348 17.93 -18.16 -10.44
N GLN A 349 17.21 -18.64 -9.42
CA GLN A 349 16.98 -17.87 -8.20
C GLN A 349 17.79 -18.48 -7.05
N LYS A 350 18.63 -17.67 -6.41
CA LYS A 350 19.30 -18.03 -5.16
C LYS A 350 18.50 -17.47 -3.99
N VAL A 351 18.10 -18.34 -3.08
CA VAL A 351 17.47 -17.99 -1.81
C VAL A 351 18.56 -17.84 -0.75
N PHE A 352 18.47 -16.80 0.06
CA PHE A 352 19.40 -16.55 1.15
C PHE A 352 18.71 -15.78 2.28
N LYS A 353 19.34 -15.77 3.43
CA LYS A 353 18.91 -15.09 4.64
C LYS A 353 19.75 -13.84 4.86
N VAL A 354 19.12 -12.81 5.41
CA VAL A 354 19.75 -11.54 5.74
C VAL A 354 19.39 -11.20 7.18
N LYS A 355 20.40 -10.82 7.96
CA LYS A 355 20.25 -10.33 9.34
C LYS A 355 21.05 -9.05 9.54
N PRO A 356 20.38 -7.89 9.58
CA PRO A 356 20.99 -6.63 9.96
C PRO A 356 21.35 -6.64 11.46
N THR A 357 22.42 -5.95 11.84
CA THR A 357 22.78 -5.70 13.24
C THR A 357 22.63 -4.21 13.52
N LEU A 358 21.83 -3.89 14.53
CA LEU A 358 21.48 -2.53 14.89
C LEU A 358 22.21 -2.09 16.16
N VAL A 359 22.49 -0.78 16.24
CA VAL A 359 22.87 -0.09 17.48
C VAL A 359 21.97 1.12 17.62
N GLU A 360 21.48 1.34 18.83
CA GLU A 360 20.63 2.48 19.17
C GLU A 360 21.39 3.47 20.04
N ALA A 361 21.12 4.76 19.83
CA ALA A 361 21.64 5.84 20.66
C ALA A 361 20.57 6.92 20.82
N THR A 362 20.72 7.74 21.86
CA THR A 362 19.96 9.00 21.99
C THR A 362 20.90 10.15 21.71
N GLU A 363 20.60 10.94 20.68
CA GLU A 363 21.41 12.07 20.24
C GLU A 363 20.52 13.30 20.11
N SER A 364 20.91 14.40 20.76
CA SER A 364 20.16 15.66 20.72
C SER A 364 18.66 15.49 21.05
N GLY A 365 18.33 14.58 21.98
CA GLY A 365 16.96 14.29 22.39
C GLY A 365 16.15 13.45 21.40
N ARG A 366 16.79 12.86 20.38
CA ARG A 366 16.15 11.98 19.38
C ARG A 366 16.71 10.57 19.46
N LYS A 367 15.88 9.56 19.16
CA LYS A 367 16.33 8.18 19.00
C LYS A 367 16.98 8.03 17.63
N ILE A 368 18.24 7.64 17.60
CA ILE A 368 18.96 7.30 16.37
C ILE A 368 19.27 5.80 16.36
N VAL A 369 18.92 5.14 15.27
CA VAL A 369 19.28 3.74 15.01
C VAL A 369 20.27 3.68 13.87
N ARG A 370 21.31 2.87 14.04
CA ARG A 370 22.37 2.64 13.06
C ARG A 370 22.46 1.18 12.67
N VAL A 371 22.79 0.94 11.41
CA VAL A 371 23.20 -0.38 10.93
C VAL A 371 24.72 -0.47 11.00
N THR A 372 25.22 -1.44 11.76
CA THR A 372 26.68 -1.67 11.91
C THR A 372 27.18 -2.73 10.95
N LYS A 373 26.37 -3.76 10.69
CA LYS A 373 26.69 -4.81 9.74
C LYS A 373 25.46 -5.54 9.24
N ILE A 374 25.63 -6.25 8.13
CA ILE A 374 24.65 -7.15 7.55
C ILE A 374 25.29 -8.52 7.44
N THR A 375 24.67 -9.51 8.10
CA THR A 375 25.07 -10.93 7.94
C THR A 375 24.19 -11.56 6.88
N ILE A 376 24.82 -12.23 5.92
CA ILE A 376 24.15 -12.91 4.82
C ILE A 376 24.50 -14.39 4.94
N SER A 377 23.49 -15.25 4.93
CA SER A 377 23.69 -16.70 4.98
C SER A 377 22.88 -17.41 3.91
N ASP A 378 23.45 -18.43 3.28
CA ASP A 378 22.73 -19.20 2.27
C ASP A 378 21.71 -20.13 2.95
N THR A 379 20.53 -20.29 2.34
CA THR A 379 19.66 -21.40 2.70
C THR A 379 20.21 -22.67 2.05
N ALA A 380 20.35 -23.76 2.81
CA ALA A 380 20.80 -25.05 2.26
C ALA A 380 19.99 -25.40 1.01
N PRO A 381 20.62 -25.92 -0.06
CA PRO A 381 19.89 -26.27 -1.27
C PRO A 381 18.81 -27.29 -0.92
N THR A 382 17.57 -27.03 -1.33
CA THR A 382 16.52 -28.04 -1.30
C THR A 382 17.01 -29.23 -2.12
N PRO A 383 17.03 -30.46 -1.59
CA PRO A 383 17.44 -31.63 -2.36
C PRO A 383 16.62 -31.68 -3.66
N GLN A 384 17.29 -31.68 -4.82
CA GLN A 384 16.60 -32.01 -6.06
C GLN A 384 15.99 -33.40 -5.92
N PRO A 385 14.77 -33.64 -6.43
CA PRO A 385 14.27 -35.00 -6.58
C PRO A 385 15.31 -35.80 -7.37
N GLN A 386 15.86 -36.86 -6.78
CA GLN A 386 16.70 -37.79 -7.51
C GLN A 386 15.88 -38.32 -8.70
N PRO A 387 16.43 -38.35 -9.92
CA PRO A 387 15.81 -39.08 -11.01
C PRO A 387 15.57 -40.51 -10.53
N GLN A 388 14.29 -40.91 -10.48
CA GLN A 388 13.99 -42.33 -10.33
C GLN A 388 14.60 -43.02 -11.55
N ALA A 389 15.57 -43.90 -11.30
CA ALA A 389 16.08 -44.79 -12.32
C ALA A 389 14.87 -45.56 -12.89
N ALA A 390 14.70 -45.46 -14.21
CA ALA A 390 13.62 -46.10 -14.95
C ALA A 390 13.75 -47.63 -14.94
#